data_AF-A0A1T4ZL95-F1
#
_entry.id   AF-A0A1T4ZL95-F1
#
_cell.length_a   1.000
_cell.length_b   1.000
_cell.length_c   1.000
_cell.angle_alpha   90.00
_cell.angle_beta   90.00
_cell.angle_gamma   90.00
#
_symmetry.space_group_name_H-M   'P 1'
#
loop_
_entity.id
_entity.type
_entity.pdbx_description
1 polymer ?
#
loop_
_entity_poly.entity_id
_entity_poly.type
_entity_poly.pdbx_seq_one_letter_code
_entity_poly.pdbx_strand_id
1 'polypeptide(L)'
;MKHLNLFLLFVLAGILIPLNSTKSGVAQHPLSAQQVAVEFQPPDRGEPNEDRQGSSSRTNCPAVSKPLTALVPKSNIVLTLSGYPTFMIYVPYSSNPPREVEFVLLDEEDNKIFQQKMPLTGTPGIVKFKLPPSAPMLEVGKQYRWRFFYQCNPRLRAEDDGVEGAIARINPSENLIRQLEKANTPLEQIQVYAQNGLWYETLTLLAGLRQEKPQDPKILQEWKELLNSIGLESLADEPLSSCCQP
;
A
#
# COMPACT_ATOMS: atom_id res chain seq x y z
N MET A 1 -26.16 -99.23 -40.37
CA MET A 1 -24.79 -99.35 -40.91
C MET A 1 -24.43 -98.04 -41.59
N LYS A 2 -23.36 -97.40 -41.09
CA LYS A 2 -22.50 -96.33 -41.66
C LYS A 2 -23.10 -95.42 -42.75
N HIS A 3 -23.17 -94.11 -42.50
CA HIS A 3 -22.08 -93.18 -42.79
C HIS A 3 -22.43 -91.77 -42.30
N LEU A 4 -21.58 -91.25 -41.43
CA LEU A 4 -21.52 -89.87 -40.96
C LEU A 4 -20.57 -89.12 -41.92
N ASN A 5 -21.02 -88.02 -42.53
CA ASN A 5 -20.14 -87.07 -43.20
C ASN A 5 -20.55 -85.62 -42.89
N LEU A 6 -19.55 -84.93 -42.37
CA LEU A 6 -19.34 -83.51 -42.10
C LEU A 6 -19.73 -82.60 -43.29
N PHE A 7 -20.28 -81.41 -43.06
CA PHE A 7 -19.79 -80.15 -43.65
C PHE A 7 -20.41 -78.92 -42.98
N LEU A 8 -19.52 -77.99 -42.59
CA LEU A 8 -19.79 -76.65 -42.08
C LEU A 8 -20.53 -75.77 -43.10
N LEU A 9 -21.42 -74.91 -42.63
CA LEU A 9 -21.72 -73.63 -43.27
C LEU A 9 -21.87 -72.53 -42.20
N PHE A 10 -20.90 -71.62 -42.21
CA PHE A 10 -20.87 -70.35 -41.50
C PHE A 10 -21.98 -69.43 -42.05
N VAL A 11 -22.78 -68.83 -41.17
CA VAL A 11 -23.54 -67.62 -41.48
C VAL A 11 -23.17 -66.56 -40.46
N LEU A 12 -22.32 -65.62 -40.88
CA LEU A 12 -22.06 -64.36 -40.17
C LEU A 12 -23.32 -63.49 -40.28
N ALA A 13 -24.02 -63.29 -39.17
CA ALA A 13 -24.97 -62.20 -39.01
C ALA A 13 -24.23 -60.99 -38.42
N GLY A 14 -24.11 -59.92 -39.19
CA GLY A 14 -23.50 -58.66 -38.77
C GLY A 14 -24.34 -57.96 -37.71
N ILE A 15 -23.73 -57.65 -36.57
CA ILE A 15 -24.32 -56.82 -35.52
C ILE A 15 -23.91 -55.37 -35.79
N LEU A 16 -24.90 -54.53 -36.09
CA LEU A 16 -24.78 -53.08 -36.10
C LEU A 16 -24.64 -52.58 -34.65
N ILE A 17 -23.49 -52.03 -34.30
CA ILE A 17 -23.27 -51.31 -33.03
C ILE A 17 -23.57 -49.82 -33.28
N PRO A 18 -24.54 -49.20 -32.57
CA PRO A 18 -24.68 -47.75 -32.61
C PRO A 18 -23.57 -47.10 -31.76
N LEU A 19 -22.84 -46.16 -32.36
CA LEU A 19 -21.92 -45.25 -31.68
C LEU A 19 -22.73 -44.27 -30.81
N ASN A 20 -22.76 -44.49 -29.50
CA ASN A 20 -23.21 -43.48 -28.55
C ASN A 20 -22.15 -42.37 -28.45
N SER A 21 -22.52 -41.16 -28.85
CA SER A 21 -21.72 -39.95 -28.61
C SER A 21 -21.66 -39.65 -27.12
N THR A 22 -20.48 -39.76 -26.53
CA THR A 22 -20.15 -39.16 -25.24
C THR A 22 -20.19 -37.64 -25.39
N LYS A 23 -21.24 -37.00 -24.85
CA LYS A 23 -21.22 -35.57 -24.57
C LYS A 23 -20.16 -35.31 -23.50
N SER A 24 -19.04 -34.75 -23.90
CA SER A 24 -18.05 -34.18 -22.98
C SER A 24 -18.73 -33.12 -22.11
N GLY A 25 -18.89 -33.43 -20.82
CA GLY A 25 -19.25 -32.45 -19.80
C GLY A 25 -18.10 -31.44 -19.68
N VAL A 26 -18.39 -30.18 -20.00
CA VAL A 26 -17.51 -29.07 -19.68
C VAL A 26 -17.44 -28.97 -18.16
N ALA A 27 -16.28 -29.27 -17.59
CA ALA A 27 -15.98 -29.00 -16.19
C ALA A 27 -16.09 -27.48 -15.99
N GLN A 28 -17.15 -27.06 -15.29
CA GLN A 28 -17.27 -25.69 -14.81
C GLN A 28 -16.27 -25.53 -13.67
N HIS A 29 -15.15 -24.84 -13.93
CA HIS A 29 -14.29 -24.34 -12.87
C HIS A 29 -15.14 -23.45 -11.95
N PRO A 30 -15.04 -23.59 -10.62
CA PRO A 30 -15.71 -22.69 -9.70
C PRO A 30 -15.21 -21.27 -9.96
N LEU A 31 -16.18 -20.35 -10.09
CA LEU A 31 -15.97 -18.92 -10.17
C LEU A 31 -15.01 -18.49 -9.04
N SER A 32 -13.84 -17.99 -9.44
CA SER A 32 -12.88 -17.32 -8.57
C SER A 32 -13.63 -16.26 -7.75
N ALA A 33 -13.56 -16.35 -6.42
CA ALA A 33 -13.96 -15.25 -5.56
C ALA A 33 -13.15 -14.02 -6.02
N GLN A 34 -13.83 -12.99 -6.51
CA GLN A 34 -13.19 -11.75 -6.94
C GLN A 34 -12.32 -11.22 -5.79
N GLN A 35 -11.02 -11.45 -5.91
CA GLN A 35 -10.02 -10.88 -5.04
C GLN A 35 -9.97 -9.40 -5.41
N VAL A 36 -10.63 -8.58 -4.60
CA VAL A 36 -10.56 -7.12 -4.77
C VAL A 36 -9.24 -6.70 -4.13
N ALA A 37 -8.23 -6.51 -4.98
CA ALA A 37 -7.00 -5.82 -4.63
C ALA A 37 -7.31 -4.53 -3.88
N VAL A 38 -6.54 -4.21 -2.83
CA VAL A 38 -6.63 -2.90 -2.19
C VAL A 38 -6.13 -1.83 -3.18
N GLU A 39 -7.08 -1.26 -3.93
CA GLU A 39 -6.87 -0.13 -4.82
C GLU A 39 -7.33 1.15 -4.12
N PHE A 40 -6.43 2.12 -3.99
CA PHE A 40 -6.75 3.40 -3.38
C PHE A 40 -7.44 4.34 -4.36
N GLN A 41 -8.59 4.88 -3.96
CA GLN A 41 -9.32 5.89 -4.73
C GLN A 41 -9.04 7.28 -4.13
N PRO A 42 -8.20 8.13 -4.77
CA PRO A 42 -7.95 9.47 -4.27
C PRO A 42 -9.22 10.33 -4.36
N PRO A 43 -9.42 11.30 -3.45
CA PRO A 43 -10.52 12.24 -3.58
C PRO A 43 -10.40 13.07 -4.88
N ASP A 44 -11.55 13.40 -5.48
CA ASP A 44 -11.72 14.08 -6.79
C ASP A 44 -11.20 15.54 -6.87
N ARG A 45 -10.26 15.98 -6.01
CA ARG A 45 -9.85 17.39 -5.97
C ARG A 45 -8.35 17.57 -5.80
N GLY A 46 -7.79 18.41 -6.68
CA GLY A 46 -6.46 19.00 -6.57
C GLY A 46 -5.55 18.75 -7.78
N GLU A 47 -4.55 19.60 -7.93
CA GLU A 47 -3.38 19.43 -8.78
C GLU A 47 -2.49 18.26 -8.27
N PRO A 48 -1.49 17.80 -9.04
CA PRO A 48 -0.57 16.77 -8.58
C PRO A 48 0.41 17.31 -7.52
N ASN A 49 0.65 16.55 -6.44
CA ASN A 49 1.77 16.79 -5.53
C ASN A 49 3.10 16.40 -6.21
N GLU A 50 3.79 17.39 -6.76
CA GLU A 50 5.09 17.22 -7.42
C GLU A 50 6.24 16.99 -6.42
N ASP A 51 6.08 17.41 -5.16
CA ASP A 51 7.13 17.40 -4.12
C ASP A 51 7.09 16.16 -3.20
N ARG A 52 6.38 15.11 -3.63
CA ARG A 52 6.36 13.80 -2.94
C ARG A 52 7.72 13.10 -2.97
N GLN A 53 8.57 13.40 -3.95
CA GLN A 53 9.92 12.85 -4.08
C GLN A 53 10.96 13.93 -3.85
N GLY A 54 11.90 13.64 -2.96
CA GLY A 54 13.09 14.44 -2.74
C GLY A 54 14.02 14.41 -3.95
N SER A 55 14.95 15.35 -3.97
CA SER A 55 15.90 15.47 -5.07
C SER A 55 17.17 14.67 -4.76
N SER A 56 17.37 13.58 -5.50
CA SER A 56 18.59 12.76 -5.47
C SER A 56 19.86 13.55 -5.87
N SER A 57 19.72 14.81 -6.30
CA SER A 57 20.81 15.68 -6.75
C SER A 57 21.07 16.90 -5.86
N ARG A 58 20.51 16.95 -4.64
CA ARG A 58 20.86 17.98 -3.65
C ARG A 58 22.36 17.94 -3.35
N THR A 59 22.99 19.12 -3.34
CA THR A 59 24.41 19.28 -3.03
C THR A 59 24.73 18.64 -1.67
N ASN A 60 25.78 17.83 -1.60
CA ASN A 60 26.27 17.16 -0.38
C ASN A 60 25.39 16.05 0.23
N CYS A 61 24.25 15.69 -0.37
CA CYS A 61 23.58 14.44 0.00
C CYS A 61 24.34 13.23 -0.56
N PRO A 62 24.42 12.10 0.16
CA PRO A 62 24.93 10.86 -0.41
C PRO A 62 24.13 10.46 -1.66
N ALA A 63 24.80 9.98 -2.70
CA ALA A 63 24.14 9.48 -3.89
C ALA A 63 23.30 8.24 -3.55
N VAL A 64 22.07 8.20 -4.04
CA VAL A 64 21.10 7.12 -3.78
C VAL A 64 20.45 6.65 -5.07
N SER A 65 20.15 5.34 -5.17
CA SER A 65 19.51 4.74 -6.34
C SER A 65 18.01 5.01 -6.41
N LYS A 66 17.38 5.26 -5.26
CA LYS A 66 15.96 5.62 -5.12
C LYS A 66 15.89 6.92 -4.31
N PRO A 67 15.04 7.90 -4.68
CA PRO A 67 14.95 9.16 -3.97
C PRO A 67 14.24 9.01 -2.62
N LEU A 68 14.48 9.94 -1.69
CA LEU A 68 13.62 10.14 -0.53
C LEU A 68 12.17 10.27 -1.02
N THR A 69 11.24 9.50 -0.48
CA THR A 69 9.88 9.45 -1.04
C THR A 69 8.84 9.40 0.06
N ALA A 70 7.91 10.36 0.06
CA ALA A 70 6.70 10.30 0.87
C ALA A 70 5.76 9.20 0.32
N LEU A 71 5.31 8.28 1.17
CA LEU A 71 4.33 7.26 0.78
C LEU A 71 2.92 7.85 0.88
N VAL A 72 2.61 8.76 -0.04
CA VAL A 72 1.28 9.35 -0.24
C VAL A 72 0.89 9.26 -1.71
N PRO A 73 -0.39 9.30 -2.09
CA PRO A 73 -0.78 9.47 -3.49
C PRO A 73 -0.24 10.77 -4.06
N LYS A 74 -0.16 10.89 -5.39
CA LYS A 74 0.16 12.17 -6.06
C LYS A 74 -0.97 13.21 -5.94
N SER A 75 -2.03 12.97 -5.17
CA SER A 75 -3.11 13.93 -4.95
C SER A 75 -2.66 15.07 -4.03
N ASN A 76 -3.22 16.26 -4.19
CA ASN A 76 -2.92 17.42 -3.34
C ASN A 76 -3.23 17.19 -1.87
N ILE A 77 -4.40 16.61 -1.55
CA ILE A 77 -4.86 16.47 -0.16
C ILE A 77 -5.26 15.03 0.08
N VAL A 78 -4.71 14.50 1.15
CA VAL A 78 -4.90 13.11 1.56
C VAL A 78 -5.70 13.08 2.87
N LEU A 79 -6.75 12.26 2.94
CA LEU A 79 -7.71 12.32 4.05
C LEU A 79 -7.30 11.39 5.21
N THR A 80 -7.63 11.81 6.42
CA THR A 80 -7.52 11.00 7.64
C THR A 80 -8.74 11.19 8.54
N LEU A 81 -9.06 10.20 9.36
CA LEU A 81 -9.96 10.34 10.51
C LEU A 81 -9.18 10.67 11.81
N SER A 82 -7.89 10.35 11.84
CA SER A 82 -7.04 10.47 13.03
C SER A 82 -6.66 11.91 13.33
N GLY A 83 -6.72 12.27 14.61
CA GLY A 83 -6.11 13.50 15.11
C GLY A 83 -4.59 13.41 15.27
N TYR A 84 -4.05 12.18 15.32
CA TYR A 84 -2.63 11.89 15.42
C TYR A 84 -2.24 10.83 14.37
N PRO A 85 -2.18 11.23 13.09
CA PRO A 85 -1.90 10.32 11.98
C PRO A 85 -0.48 9.76 12.04
N THR A 86 -0.25 8.67 11.30
CA THR A 86 1.09 8.11 11.07
C THR A 86 1.50 8.40 9.63
N PHE A 87 2.61 9.10 9.46
CA PHE A 87 3.23 9.38 8.17
C PHE A 87 4.24 8.28 7.84
N MET A 88 4.33 7.90 6.57
CA MET A 88 5.29 6.90 6.12
C MET A 88 6.15 7.46 4.99
N ILE A 89 7.47 7.34 5.16
CA ILE A 89 8.47 7.92 4.25
C ILE A 89 9.52 6.85 3.96
N TYR A 90 9.82 6.61 2.69
CA TYR A 90 10.99 5.84 2.29
C TYR A 90 12.23 6.70 2.41
N VAL A 91 13.15 6.30 3.29
CA VAL A 91 14.42 6.96 3.52
C VAL A 91 15.53 6.12 2.88
N PRO A 92 16.20 6.62 1.82
CA PRO A 92 17.21 5.86 1.10
C PRO A 92 18.59 5.92 1.75
N TYR A 93 18.76 6.76 2.76
CA TYR A 93 20.05 7.04 3.36
C TYR A 93 20.42 6.04 4.46
N SER A 94 21.70 5.67 4.49
CA SER A 94 22.29 4.90 5.59
C SER A 94 22.24 5.68 6.90
N SER A 95 21.94 4.97 7.99
CA SER A 95 22.03 5.50 9.37
C SER A 95 23.48 5.61 9.89
N ASN A 96 24.46 5.19 9.09
CA ASN A 96 25.90 5.35 9.34
C ASN A 96 26.56 6.11 8.18
N PRO A 97 27.24 7.25 8.40
CA PRO A 97 27.47 7.93 9.69
C PRO A 97 26.17 8.45 10.34
N PRO A 98 26.16 8.73 11.66
CA PRO A 98 24.99 9.27 12.35
C PRO A 98 24.51 10.58 11.72
N ARG A 99 23.22 10.64 11.43
CA ARG A 99 22.53 11.80 10.84
C ARG A 99 21.18 11.98 11.50
N GLU A 100 20.59 13.16 11.29
CA GLU A 100 19.26 13.49 11.79
C GLU A 100 18.24 13.55 10.64
N VAL A 101 17.00 13.26 10.99
CA VAL A 101 15.83 13.62 10.22
C VAL A 101 14.95 14.57 11.01
N GLU A 102 14.13 15.35 10.32
CA GLU A 102 13.24 16.31 10.95
C GLU A 102 11.86 16.26 10.33
N PHE A 103 10.84 16.21 11.19
CA PHE A 103 9.45 16.35 10.82
C PHE A 103 8.94 17.75 11.19
N VAL A 104 8.19 18.37 10.29
CA VAL A 104 7.57 19.68 10.47
C VAL A 104 6.09 19.60 10.12
N LEU A 105 5.21 20.14 10.97
CA LEU A 105 3.79 20.31 10.70
C LEU A 105 3.46 21.80 10.60
N LEU A 106 2.65 22.14 9.60
CA LEU A 106 2.22 23.48 9.26
C LEU A 106 0.69 23.54 9.27
N ASP A 107 0.11 24.64 9.74
CA ASP A 107 -1.33 24.92 9.62
C ASP A 107 -1.71 25.43 8.20
N GLU A 108 -2.97 25.83 8.02
CA GLU A 108 -3.52 26.28 6.74
C GLU A 108 -2.88 27.58 6.24
N GLU A 109 -2.34 28.38 7.17
CA GLU A 109 -1.63 29.63 6.92
C GLU A 109 -0.10 29.44 6.81
N ASP A 110 0.39 28.20 6.68
CA ASP A 110 1.81 27.83 6.64
C ASP A 110 2.62 28.17 7.91
N ASN A 111 1.95 28.43 9.04
CA ASN A 111 2.66 28.58 10.29
C ASN A 111 3.12 27.22 10.80
N LYS A 112 4.37 27.16 11.25
CA LYS A 112 4.93 25.98 11.90
C LYS A 112 4.33 25.79 13.28
N ILE A 113 3.46 24.80 13.41
CA ILE A 113 2.77 24.44 14.66
C ILE A 113 3.44 23.27 15.39
N PHE A 114 4.28 22.49 14.71
CA PHE A 114 5.07 21.44 15.34
C PHE A 114 6.36 21.16 14.56
N GLN A 115 7.41 20.77 15.29
CA GLN A 115 8.69 20.36 14.72
C GLN A 115 9.38 19.37 15.65
N GLN A 116 9.98 18.32 15.08
CA GLN A 116 10.73 17.34 15.84
C GLN A 116 11.90 16.80 15.02
N LYS A 117 13.09 16.80 15.65
CA LYS A 117 14.27 16.12 15.12
C LYS A 117 14.41 14.75 15.76
N MET A 118 14.91 13.78 15.00
CA MET A 118 15.16 12.43 15.45
C MET A 118 16.45 11.89 14.85
N PRO A 119 17.22 11.07 15.59
CA PRO A 119 18.34 10.34 15.02
C PRO A 119 17.85 9.35 13.96
N LEU A 120 18.56 9.27 12.85
CA LEU A 120 18.29 8.28 11.81
C LEU A 120 18.87 6.92 12.23
N THR A 121 18.02 5.91 12.37
CA THR A 121 18.39 4.55 12.81
C THR A 121 17.75 3.49 11.92
N GLY A 122 18.41 2.36 11.67
CA GLY A 122 17.78 1.22 10.98
C GLY A 122 17.33 1.48 9.53
N THR A 123 17.91 2.47 8.85
CA THR A 123 17.69 2.78 7.42
C THR A 123 18.91 2.39 6.57
N PRO A 124 18.75 2.13 5.25
CA PRO A 124 17.62 2.46 4.37
C PRO A 124 16.32 1.67 4.62
N GLY A 125 15.16 2.29 4.35
CA GLY A 125 13.86 1.64 4.46
C GLY A 125 12.69 2.60 4.65
N ILE A 126 11.49 2.04 4.78
CA ILE A 126 10.25 2.80 5.00
C ILE A 126 10.09 3.06 6.50
N VAL A 127 10.19 4.33 6.87
CA VAL A 127 10.09 4.84 8.23
C VAL A 127 8.65 5.23 8.54
N LYS A 128 8.21 4.98 9.78
CA LYS A 128 6.92 5.43 10.31
C LYS A 128 7.14 6.59 11.29
N PHE A 129 6.47 7.72 11.06
CA PHE A 129 6.43 8.84 12.00
C PHE A 129 5.00 9.04 12.49
N LYS A 130 4.71 8.68 13.74
CA LYS A 130 3.41 8.96 14.36
C LYS A 130 3.44 10.34 14.99
N LEU A 131 2.47 11.20 14.65
CA LEU A 131 2.34 12.51 15.27
C LEU A 131 2.19 12.33 16.80
N PRO A 132 3.12 12.87 17.62
CA PRO A 132 3.10 12.61 19.05
C PRO A 132 2.04 13.46 19.76
N PRO A 133 1.59 13.07 20.97
CA PRO A 133 0.68 13.87 21.78
C PRO A 133 1.22 15.24 22.22
N SER A 134 2.52 15.49 22.05
CA SER A 134 3.13 16.82 22.26
C SER A 134 2.88 17.79 21.11
N ALA A 135 2.44 17.30 19.95
CA ALA A 135 1.96 18.12 18.84
C ALA A 135 0.48 18.45 19.02
N PRO A 136 -0.01 19.55 18.43
CA PRO A 136 -1.45 19.78 18.30
C PRO A 136 -2.12 18.64 17.54
N MET A 137 -3.25 18.16 18.08
CA MET A 137 -4.11 17.22 17.36
C MET A 137 -4.68 17.90 16.11
N LEU A 138 -4.71 17.20 14.98
CA LEU A 138 -5.34 17.73 13.77
C LEU A 138 -6.84 17.95 14.01
N GLU A 139 -7.34 19.13 13.68
CA GLU A 139 -8.75 19.48 13.83
C GLU A 139 -9.56 18.98 12.65
N VAL A 140 -10.79 18.55 12.91
CA VAL A 140 -11.72 18.15 11.86
C VAL A 140 -12.08 19.34 10.99
N GLY A 141 -12.06 19.13 9.67
CA GLY A 141 -12.39 20.13 8.66
C GLY A 141 -11.23 21.03 8.28
N LYS A 142 -10.07 20.92 8.96
CA LYS A 142 -8.87 21.69 8.65
C LYS A 142 -7.88 20.90 7.81
N GLN A 143 -7.11 21.64 7.02
CA GLN A 143 -5.99 21.14 6.24
C GLN A 143 -4.67 21.47 6.94
N TYR A 144 -3.65 20.67 6.67
CA TYR A 144 -2.31 20.86 7.18
C TYR A 144 -1.32 20.48 6.09
N ARG A 145 -0.13 21.07 6.13
CA ARG A 145 1.03 20.59 5.39
C ARG A 145 2.02 19.96 6.34
N TRP A 146 2.69 18.91 5.88
CA TRP A 146 3.78 18.30 6.61
C TRP A 146 5.00 18.20 5.70
N ARG A 147 6.18 18.33 6.31
CA ARG A 147 7.46 18.16 5.64
C ARG A 147 8.34 17.21 6.44
N PHE A 148 9.12 16.43 5.72
CA PHE A 148 10.13 15.55 6.29
C PHE A 148 11.46 15.81 5.61
N PHE A 149 12.49 16.08 6.40
CA PHE A 149 13.82 16.43 5.92
C PHE A 149 14.86 15.42 6.41
N TYR A 150 15.79 15.07 5.53
CA TYR A 150 17.04 14.41 5.88
C TYR A 150 18.19 15.42 5.83
N GLN A 151 18.98 15.45 6.90
CA GLN A 151 20.08 16.40 7.03
C GLN A 151 21.33 15.95 6.26
N CYS A 152 21.50 16.49 5.06
CA CYS A 152 22.68 16.21 4.23
C CYS A 152 23.92 16.93 4.76
N ASN A 153 23.78 18.15 5.27
CA ASN A 153 24.86 18.94 5.85
C ASN A 153 24.44 19.52 7.21
N PRO A 154 25.12 19.16 8.32
CA PRO A 154 24.75 19.66 9.65
C PRO A 154 24.89 21.17 9.82
N ARG A 155 25.62 21.84 8.90
CA ARG A 155 25.87 23.28 8.94
C ARG A 155 24.95 24.07 8.01
N LEU A 156 24.31 23.44 7.02
CA LEU A 156 23.58 24.15 5.98
C LEU A 156 22.28 23.44 5.59
N ARG A 157 21.17 23.92 6.15
CA ARG A 157 19.81 23.37 5.96
C ARG A 157 19.27 23.52 4.55
N ALA A 158 19.78 24.48 3.77
CA ALA A 158 19.41 24.65 2.37
C ALA A 158 19.81 23.46 1.49
N GLU A 159 20.69 22.58 2.01
CA GLU A 159 21.14 21.36 1.36
C GLU A 159 20.36 20.11 1.80
N ASP A 160 19.43 20.21 2.76
CA ASP A 160 18.63 19.08 3.20
C ASP A 160 17.81 18.50 2.02
N ASP A 161 17.75 17.18 1.93
CA ASP A 161 16.76 16.54 1.07
C ASP A 161 15.42 16.46 1.80
N GLY A 162 14.32 16.66 1.09
CA GLY A 162 13.02 16.83 1.72
C GLY A 162 11.87 16.35 0.86
N VAL A 163 10.82 15.90 1.53
CA VAL A 163 9.53 15.56 0.94
C VAL A 163 8.42 16.24 1.69
N GLU A 164 7.30 16.47 1.01
CA GLU A 164 6.12 17.06 1.64
C GLU A 164 4.81 16.42 1.18
N GLY A 165 3.76 16.73 1.94
CA GLY A 165 2.39 16.39 1.58
C GLY A 165 1.38 17.23 2.33
N ALA A 166 0.14 17.23 1.85
CA ALA A 166 -0.99 17.83 2.55
C ALA A 166 -1.94 16.77 3.09
N ILE A 167 -2.52 17.06 4.24
CA ILE A 167 -3.42 16.18 4.98
C ILE A 167 -4.63 16.97 5.45
N ALA A 168 -5.81 16.36 5.37
CA ALA A 168 -7.02 16.93 5.95
C ALA A 168 -7.70 15.90 6.86
N ARG A 169 -8.08 16.33 8.06
CA ARG A 169 -8.87 15.49 8.94
C ARG A 169 -10.36 15.71 8.66
N ILE A 170 -11.11 14.63 8.46
CA ILE A 170 -12.54 14.70 8.18
C ILE A 170 -13.34 14.03 9.30
N ASN A 171 -14.63 14.38 9.37
CA ASN A 171 -15.59 13.56 10.10
C ASN A 171 -15.98 12.36 9.24
N PRO A 172 -16.14 11.17 9.84
CA PRO A 172 -16.66 10.04 9.10
C PRO A 172 -18.13 10.29 8.72
N SER A 173 -18.48 9.97 7.47
CA SER A 173 -19.88 9.98 7.05
C SER A 173 -20.64 8.81 7.70
N GLU A 174 -21.95 8.93 7.85
CA GLU A 174 -22.76 7.80 8.34
C GLU A 174 -22.62 6.56 7.44
N ASN A 175 -22.44 6.76 6.14
CA ASN A 175 -22.24 5.67 5.20
C ASN A 175 -20.90 4.94 5.47
N LEU A 176 -19.83 5.69 5.69
CA LEU A 176 -18.52 5.13 6.06
C LEU A 176 -18.62 4.35 7.38
N ILE A 177 -19.31 4.90 8.39
CA ILE A 177 -19.53 4.20 9.66
C ILE A 177 -20.24 2.86 9.43
N ARG A 178 -21.35 2.86 8.68
CA ARG A 178 -22.09 1.62 8.36
C ARG A 178 -21.28 0.61 7.55
N GLN A 179 -20.35 1.07 6.69
CA GLN A 179 -19.45 0.18 5.96
C GLN A 179 -18.42 -0.45 6.90
N LEU A 180 -17.83 0.34 7.79
CA LEU A 180 -16.85 -0.14 8.79
C LEU A 180 -17.47 -1.12 9.79
N GLU A 181 -18.72 -0.90 10.22
CA GLU A 181 -19.46 -1.82 11.09
C GLU A 181 -19.70 -3.21 10.44
N LYS A 182 -19.76 -3.25 9.10
CA LYS A 182 -19.93 -4.49 8.34
C LYS A 182 -18.61 -5.19 8.00
N ALA A 183 -17.48 -4.50 8.15
CA ALA A 183 -16.16 -5.05 7.89
C ALA A 183 -15.68 -5.88 9.09
N ASN A 184 -15.66 -7.20 8.93
CA ASN A 184 -15.36 -8.17 9.98
C ASN A 184 -13.88 -8.54 10.04
N THR A 185 -13.10 -8.21 9.02
CA THR A 185 -11.66 -8.48 8.96
C THR A 185 -10.84 -7.20 8.77
N PRO A 186 -9.55 -7.19 9.20
CA PRO A 186 -8.67 -6.06 8.95
C PRO A 186 -8.54 -5.70 7.47
N LEU A 187 -8.53 -6.68 6.56
CA LEU A 187 -8.46 -6.43 5.11
C LEU A 187 -9.74 -5.80 4.56
N GLU A 188 -10.92 -6.22 5.04
CA GLU A 188 -12.19 -5.57 4.68
C GLU A 188 -12.21 -4.12 5.18
N GLN A 189 -11.69 -3.84 6.38
CA GLN A 189 -11.58 -2.47 6.90
C GLN A 189 -10.62 -1.62 6.04
N ILE A 190 -9.46 -2.17 5.68
CA ILE A 190 -8.50 -1.52 4.77
C ILE A 190 -9.17 -1.16 3.44
N GLN A 191 -9.96 -2.09 2.88
CA GLN A 191 -10.68 -1.87 1.63
C GLN A 191 -11.73 -0.75 1.77
N VAL A 192 -12.48 -0.73 2.87
CA VAL A 192 -13.45 0.36 3.15
C VAL A 192 -12.72 1.70 3.25
N TYR A 193 -11.60 1.78 3.96
CA TYR A 193 -10.81 3.01 4.03
C TYR A 193 -10.29 3.45 2.66
N ALA A 194 -9.77 2.50 1.86
CA ALA A 194 -9.20 2.78 0.54
C ALA A 194 -10.26 3.33 -0.44
N GLN A 195 -11.46 2.75 -0.41
CA GLN A 195 -12.60 3.16 -1.23
C GLN A 195 -13.19 4.51 -0.82
N ASN A 196 -12.95 4.95 0.42
CA ASN A 196 -13.40 6.24 0.94
C ASN A 196 -12.28 7.30 0.98
N GLY A 197 -11.14 7.05 0.32
CA GLY A 197 -10.04 8.01 0.21
C GLY A 197 -9.25 8.25 1.51
N LEU A 198 -9.37 7.36 2.51
CA LEU A 198 -8.71 7.45 3.82
C LEU A 198 -7.33 6.78 3.80
N TRP A 199 -6.40 7.39 3.06
CA TRP A 199 -5.07 6.82 2.79
C TRP A 199 -4.29 6.50 4.05
N TYR A 200 -4.30 7.39 5.04
CA TYR A 200 -3.48 7.22 6.25
C TYR A 200 -3.93 6.00 7.05
N GLU A 201 -5.23 5.76 7.13
CA GLU A 201 -5.81 4.56 7.72
C GLU A 201 -5.48 3.31 6.89
N THR A 202 -5.69 3.36 5.57
CA THR A 202 -5.37 2.26 4.63
C THR A 202 -3.90 1.83 4.75
N LEU A 203 -2.96 2.77 4.58
CA LEU A 203 -1.54 2.50 4.56
C LEU A 203 -1.03 2.04 5.93
N THR A 204 -1.44 2.71 7.01
CA THR A 204 -0.95 2.38 8.36
C THR A 204 -1.44 1.00 8.80
N LEU A 205 -2.71 0.68 8.55
CA LEU A 205 -3.28 -0.61 8.94
C LEU A 205 -2.66 -1.75 8.14
N LEU A 206 -2.49 -1.58 6.81
CA LEU A 206 -1.84 -2.60 5.98
C LEU A 206 -0.35 -2.77 6.32
N ALA A 207 0.36 -1.68 6.61
CA ALA A 207 1.73 -1.74 7.09
C ALA A 207 1.86 -2.42 8.47
N GLY A 208 0.83 -2.32 9.32
CA GLY A 208 0.74 -3.06 10.57
C GLY A 208 0.61 -4.56 10.32
N LEU A 209 -0.34 -4.96 9.46
CA LEU A 209 -0.50 -6.37 9.07
C LEU A 209 0.77 -6.95 8.43
N ARG A 210 1.49 -6.18 7.60
CA ARG A 210 2.76 -6.62 7.00
C ARG A 210 3.85 -6.86 8.06
N GLN A 211 3.87 -6.07 9.14
CA GLN A 211 4.81 -6.30 10.25
C GLN A 211 4.44 -7.52 11.08
N GLU A 212 3.14 -7.71 11.35
CA GLU A 212 2.65 -8.85 12.14
C GLU A 212 2.75 -10.17 11.38
N LYS A 213 2.56 -10.15 10.07
CA LYS A 213 2.52 -11.33 9.19
C LYS A 213 3.46 -11.17 7.99
N PRO A 214 4.79 -11.11 8.21
CA PRO A 214 5.75 -10.75 7.16
C PRO A 214 5.91 -11.80 6.05
N GLN A 215 5.40 -13.02 6.25
CA GLN A 215 5.46 -14.13 5.29
C GLN A 215 4.08 -14.50 4.73
N ASP A 216 3.03 -13.75 5.08
CA ASP A 216 1.69 -14.01 4.54
C ASP A 216 1.62 -13.50 3.09
N PRO A 217 1.49 -14.39 2.08
CA PRO A 217 1.54 -14.01 0.68
C PRO A 217 0.38 -13.08 0.30
N LYS A 218 -0.76 -13.17 1.00
CA LYS A 218 -1.88 -12.26 0.76
C LYS A 218 -1.51 -10.85 1.19
N ILE A 219 -0.99 -10.67 2.40
CA ILE A 219 -0.61 -9.34 2.91
C ILE A 219 0.50 -8.70 2.07
N LEU A 220 1.47 -9.49 1.62
CA LEU A 220 2.53 -9.02 0.73
C LEU A 220 1.99 -8.56 -0.63
N GLN A 221 1.02 -9.30 -1.19
CA GLN A 221 0.38 -8.94 -2.46
C GLN A 221 -0.43 -7.65 -2.32
N GLU A 222 -1.29 -7.53 -1.30
CA GLU A 222 -2.09 -6.32 -1.05
C GLU A 222 -1.20 -5.09 -0.83
N TRP A 223 -0.07 -5.25 -0.13
CA TRP A 223 0.91 -4.18 0.06
C TRP A 223 1.50 -3.68 -1.27
N LYS A 224 1.87 -4.63 -2.14
CA LYS A 224 2.41 -4.32 -3.46
C LYS A 224 1.36 -3.65 -4.35
N GLU A 225 0.13 -4.13 -4.31
CA GLU A 225 -1.00 -3.56 -5.06
C GLU A 225 -1.34 -2.14 -4.60
N LEU A 226 -1.39 -1.90 -3.29
CA LEU A 226 -1.60 -0.56 -2.74
C LEU A 226 -0.53 0.42 -3.22
N LEU A 227 0.75 0.06 -3.14
CA LEU A 227 1.83 0.94 -3.59
C LEU A 227 1.83 1.12 -5.11
N ASN A 228 1.51 0.08 -5.87
CA ASN A 228 1.34 0.17 -7.33
C ASN A 228 0.21 1.15 -7.70
N SER A 229 -0.90 1.16 -6.96
CA SER A 229 -2.04 2.07 -7.21
C SER A 229 -1.66 3.56 -7.14
N ILE A 230 -0.55 3.89 -6.48
CA ILE A 230 -0.01 5.26 -6.35
C ILE A 230 1.35 5.44 -7.06
N GLY A 231 1.74 4.49 -7.92
CA GLY A 231 2.99 4.50 -8.68
C GLY A 231 4.26 4.45 -7.81
N LEU A 232 4.22 3.69 -6.71
CA LEU A 232 5.35 3.42 -5.80
C LEU A 232 5.69 1.93 -5.73
N GLU A 233 5.38 1.16 -6.77
CA GLU A 233 5.63 -0.28 -6.86
C GLU A 233 7.11 -0.64 -6.65
N SER A 234 8.02 0.25 -7.05
CA SER A 234 9.47 0.06 -6.84
C SER A 234 9.88 0.09 -5.36
N LEU A 235 9.02 0.55 -4.46
CA LEU A 235 9.24 0.58 -3.01
C LEU A 235 8.59 -0.60 -2.29
N ALA A 236 7.85 -1.47 -2.99
CA ALA A 236 7.08 -2.55 -2.34
C ALA A 236 7.96 -3.54 -1.57
N ASP A 237 9.15 -3.82 -2.10
CA ASP A 237 10.10 -4.76 -1.50
C ASP A 237 11.02 -4.11 -0.44
N GLU A 238 10.92 -2.79 -0.23
CA GLU A 238 11.71 -2.10 0.78
C GLU A 238 11.28 -2.52 2.20
N PRO A 239 12.23 -2.61 3.15
CA PRO A 239 11.92 -3.02 4.51
C PRO A 239 11.12 -1.94 5.24
N LEU A 240 10.22 -2.35 6.12
CA LEU A 240 9.64 -1.46 7.13
C LEU A 240 10.69 -1.27 8.24
N SER A 241 11.26 -0.07 8.31
CA SER A 241 12.34 0.28 9.23
C SER A 241 11.81 0.50 10.66
N SER A 242 12.66 0.23 11.66
CA SER A 242 12.41 0.55 13.07
C SER A 242 12.74 2.00 13.44
N CYS A 243 13.20 2.82 12.49
CA CYS A 243 13.33 4.27 12.67
C CYS A 243 11.97 4.92 12.96
N CYS A 244 11.88 6.11 13.55
CA CYS A 244 12.91 6.88 14.23
C CYS A 244 12.29 7.23 15.58
N GLN A 245 12.88 6.73 16.66
CA GLN A 245 12.42 7.07 18.00
C GLN A 245 13.23 8.28 18.49
N PRO A 246 12.58 9.29 19.09
CA PRO A 246 13.29 10.39 19.74
C PRO A 246 14.13 9.93 20.92
#